data_AF-A0A0F8YG63-F1
#
_entry.id   AF-A0A0F8YG63-F1
#
_cell.length_a   1.000
_cell.length_b   1.000
_cell.length_c   1.000
_cell.angle_alpha   90.00
_cell.angle_beta   90.00
_cell.angle_gamma   90.00
#
_symmetry.space_group_name_H-M   'P 1'
#
loop_
_entity.id
_entity.type
_entity.pdbx_description
1 polymer ?
#
loop_
_entity_poly.entity_id
_entity_poly.type
_entity_poly.pdbx_seq_one_letter_code
_entity_poly.pdbx_strand_id
1 'polypeptide(L)' 'MATITLSHALADCLDALREGESLKACLNRYPEHRERLRPLLEVAQTLHREEYREEATPSPDFVG' A
#
# COMPACT_ATOMS: atom_id res chain seq x y z
N MET A 1 17.29 7.77 -20.71
CA MET A 1 17.38 7.23 -19.34
C MET A 1 16.28 7.90 -18.53
N ALA A 2 15.19 7.19 -18.24
CA ALA A 2 14.14 7.75 -17.41
C ALA A 2 14.62 7.74 -15.95
N THR A 3 15.01 8.90 -15.43
CA THR A 3 15.22 9.09 -14.00
C THR A 3 13.86 8.90 -13.33
N ILE A 4 13.62 7.71 -12.77
CA ILE A 4 12.42 7.45 -11.99
C ILE A 4 12.45 8.42 -10.81
N THR A 5 11.48 9.33 -10.76
CA THR A 5 11.37 10.30 -9.68
C THR A 5 10.65 9.65 -8.49
N LEU A 6 10.90 10.17 -7.29
CA LEU A 6 10.25 9.68 -6.07
C LEU A 6 8.72 9.67 -6.19
N SER A 7 8.15 10.67 -6.86
CA SER A 7 6.70 10.77 -7.12
C SER A 7 6.19 9.61 -7.98
N HIS A 8 6.96 9.22 -9.00
CA HIS A 8 6.59 8.11 -9.87
C HIS A 8 6.71 6.76 -9.16
N ALA A 9 7.77 6.55 -8.40
CA ALA A 9 7.93 5.35 -7.57
C ALA A 9 6.81 5.25 -6.53
N LEU A 10 6.41 6.36 -5.92
CA LEU A 10 5.31 6.41 -4.97
C LEU A 10 3.97 6.07 -5.63
N ALA A 11 3.68 6.66 -6.80
CA ALA A 11 2.46 6.36 -7.54
C ALA A 11 2.36 4.87 -7.91
N ASP A 12 3.46 4.27 -8.41
CA ASP A 12 3.54 2.84 -8.73
C ASP A 12 3.29 1.96 -7.48
N CYS A 13 3.91 2.31 -6.36
CA CYS A 13 3.70 1.60 -5.10
C CYS A 13 2.26 1.71 -4.59
N LEU A 14 1.59 2.86 -4.78
CA LEU A 14 0.20 3.06 -4.37
C LEU A 14 -0.77 2.26 -5.24
N ASP A 15 -0.53 2.20 -6.55
CA ASP A 15 -1.32 1.40 -7.47
C ASP A 15 -1.20 -0.09 -7.13
N ALA A 16 0.03 -0.56 -6.92
CA ALA A 16 0.29 -1.93 -6.49
C ALA A 16 -0.38 -2.25 -5.13
N LEU A 17 -0.31 -1.34 -4.15
CA LEU A 17 -1.01 -1.49 -2.87
C LEU A 17 -2.53 -1.60 -3.03
N ARG A 18 -3.11 -0.88 -3.99
CA ARG A 18 -4.54 -0.98 -4.33
C ARG A 18 -4.91 -2.30 -4.98
N GLU A 19 -4.02 -2.86 -5.79
CA GLU A 19 -4.17 -4.20 -6.37
C GLU A 19 -4.02 -5.32 -5.32
N GLY A 20 -3.62 -5.00 -4.09
CA GLY A 20 -3.41 -5.95 -3.00
C GLY A 20 -1.96 -6.42 -2.84
N GLU A 21 -1.01 -5.79 -3.55
CA GLU A 21 0.41 -6.03 -3.36
C GLU A 21 0.87 -5.52 -1.98
N SER A 22 1.87 -6.18 -1.40
CA SER A 22 2.36 -5.80 -0.07
C SER A 22 3.35 -4.65 -0.14
N LEU A 23 3.28 -3.72 0.81
CA LEU A 23 4.24 -2.61 0.97
C LEU A 23 5.71 -3.06 0.93
N LYS A 24 6.04 -4.24 1.47
CA LYS A 24 7.39 -4.82 1.38
C LYS A 24 7.86 -5.08 -0.06
N ALA A 25 6.97 -5.55 -0.94
CA ALA A 25 7.29 -5.83 -2.33
C ALA A 25 7.54 -4.53 -3.10
N CYS A 26 6.68 -3.53 -2.91
CA CYS A 26 6.84 -2.20 -3.49
C CYS A 26 8.16 -1.53 -3.04
N LEU A 27 8.48 -1.61 -1.74
CA LEU A 27 9.75 -1.12 -1.19
C LEU A 27 10.99 -1.88 -1.70
N ASN A 28 10.84 -3.14 -2.10
CA ASN A 28 11.92 -3.93 -2.68
C ASN A 28 12.16 -3.60 -4.16
N ARG A 29 11.13 -3.10 -4.86
CA ARG A 29 11.22 -2.61 -6.25
C ARG A 29 12.00 -1.29 -6.34
N TYR A 30 11.92 -0.45 -5.30
CA TYR A 30 12.61 0.84 -5.25
C TYR A 30 13.51 1.00 -4.00
N PRO A 31 14.64 0.26 -3.92
CA PRO A 31 15.53 0.30 -2.76
C PRO A 31 16.18 1.67 -2.55
N GLU A 32 16.46 2.43 -3.62
CA GLU A 32 17.06 3.78 -3.55
C GLU A 32 16.14 4.83 -2.89
N HIS A 33 14.83 4.62 -2.94
CA HIS A 33 13.86 5.54 -2.35
C HIS A 33 13.21 4.97 -1.11
N ARG A 34 13.60 3.77 -0.69
CA ARG A 34 12.95 2.99 0.36
C ARG A 34 12.85 3.74 1.68
N GLU A 35 13.90 4.44 2.09
CA GLU A 35 13.93 5.21 3.33
C GLU A 35 12.98 6.43 3.31
N ARG A 36 12.79 7.05 2.13
CA ARG A 36 11.84 8.16 1.97
C ARG A 36 10.41 7.69 1.69
N LEU A 37 10.24 6.58 0.97
CA LEU A 37 8.95 5.99 0.60
C LEU A 37 8.28 5.32 1.79
N ARG A 38 9.06 4.72 2.69
CA ARG A 38 8.53 3.98 3.85
C ARG A 38 7.52 4.79 4.68
N PRO A 39 7.84 6.00 5.19
CA PRO A 39 6.85 6.78 5.94
C PRO A 39 5.66 7.23 5.07
N LEU A 40 5.89 7.56 3.79
CA LEU A 40 4.82 7.99 2.89
C LEU A 40 3.81 6.87 2.60
N LEU A 41 4.30 5.65 2.36
CA LEU A 41 3.47 4.48 2.10
C LEU A 41 2.77 3.97 3.36
N GLU A 42 3.36 4.14 4.54
CA GLU A 42 2.74 3.80 5.83
C GLU A 42 1.55 4.72 6.14
N VAL A 43 1.70 6.03 5.87
CA VAL A 43 0.59 6.99 5.94
C VAL A 43 -0.50 6.65 4.91
N ALA A 44 -0.11 6.37 3.67
CA ALA A 44 -1.07 6.03 2.62
C ALA A 44 -1.87 4.74 2.95
N GLN A 45 -1.22 3.71 3.49
CA GLN A 45 -1.92 2.51 3.96
C GLN A 45 -2.89 2.83 5.10
N THR A 46 -2.50 3.70 6.02
CA THR A 46 -3.36 4.09 7.15
C THR A 46 -4.62 4.79 6.65
N LEU A 47 -4.48 5.72 5.69
CA LEU A 47 -5.61 6.41 5.05
C LEU A 47 -6.49 5.44 4.25
N HIS A 48 -5.90 4.52 3.49
CA HIS A 48 -6.66 3.55 2.68
C HIS A 48 -7.43 2.54 3.53
N ARG A 49 -6.95 2.23 4.74
CA ARG A 49 -7.60 1.32 5.68
C ARG A 49 -8.93 1.85 6.20
N GLU A 50 -9.15 3.17 6.14
CA GLU A 50 -10.41 3.80 6.58
C GLU A 50 -11.52 3.64 5.53
N GLU A 51 -11.18 3.45 4.25
CA GLU A 51 -12.15 3.29 3.15
C GLU A 51 -12.87 1.92 3.15
N TYR A 52 -12.42 0.97 3.97
CA TYR A 52 -13.05 -0.35 4.14
C TYR A 52 -13.66 -0.59 5.53
N ARG A 53 -13.99 0.48 6.28
CA ARG A 53 -14.66 0.35 7.59
C ARG A 53 -16.19 0.38 7.51
N GLU A 54 -16.79 0.14 6.35
CA GLU A 54 -18.25 0.02 6.23
C GLU A 54 -18.75 -1.35 5.72
N GLU A 55 -17.89 -2.28 5.30
CA GLU A 55 -18.34 -3.56 4.75
C GLU A 55 -17.48 -4.79 5.16
N ALA A 56 -16.96 -4.80 6.39
CA ALA A 56 -16.57 -6.05 7.02
C ALA A 56 -17.63 -6.41 8.07
N THR A 57 -18.78 -6.89 7.61
CA THR A 57 -19.69 -7.66 8.48
C THR A 57 -18.94 -8.91 8.93
N PRO A 58 -18.64 -9.10 10.23
CA PRO A 58 -18.27 -10.43 10.69
C PRO A 58 -19.52 -11.29 10.55
N SER A 59 -19.57 -12.21 9.59
CA SER A 59 -20.60 -13.27 9.65
C SER A 59 -20.17 -14.24 10.74
N PRO A 60 -20.86 -14.30 11.89
CA PRO A 60 -20.60 -15.32 12.88
C PRO A 60 -21.52 -16.49 12.52
N ASP A 61 -21.16 -17.25 11.48
CA ASP A 61 -21.79 -18.55 11.24
C ASP A 61 -21.08 -19.59 12.11
N PHE A 62 -21.34 -19.48 13.40
CA PHE A 62 -21.23 -20.56 14.36
C PHE A 62 -22.28 -21.61 13.94
N VAL A 63 -21.84 -22.69 13.28
CA VAL A 63 -22.69 -23.86 13.03
C VAL A 63 -22.31 -24.97 14.00
N GLY A 64 -23.21 -25.20 14.96
CA GLY A 64 -23.68 -26.50 15.47
C GLY A 64 -22.67 -27.47 16.06
#